data_AF-A0A0C1N230-F1
#
_entry.id   AF-A0A0C1N230-F1
#
_cell.length_a   1.000
_cell.length_b   1.000
_cell.length_c   1.000
_cell.angle_alpha   90.00
_cell.angle_beta   90.00
_cell.angle_gamma   90.00
#
_symmetry.space_group_name_H-M   'P 1'
#
loop_
_entity.id
_entity.type
_entity.pdbx_description
1 polymer ?
#
loop_
_entity_poly.entity_id
_entity_poly.type
_entity_poly.pdbx_seq_one_letter_code
_entity_poly.pdbx_strand_id
1 'polypeptide(L)'
;MVAENQLTHKRIRLRIPREFHQEPVISRLVSNYGLTVNITAAMLGSNGIGDGWFDLDLQGSSEQIESALIYINDLDLEIWHDINTGEL
;
A
#
# COMPACT_ATOMS: atom_id res chain seq x y z
N MET A 1 21.63 -14.12 -16.39
CA MET A 1 21.41 -12.69 -16.67
C MET A 1 20.74 -12.14 -15.43
N VAL A 2 21.46 -11.40 -14.60
CA VAL A 2 20.86 -10.78 -13.41
C VAL A 2 20.06 -9.59 -13.91
N ALA A 3 18.74 -9.72 -13.96
CA ALA A 3 17.88 -8.58 -14.19
C ALA A 3 18.23 -7.56 -13.11
N GLU A 4 18.70 -6.40 -13.54
CA GLU A 4 18.97 -5.28 -12.65
C GLU A 4 17.73 -5.10 -11.79
N ASN A 5 17.91 -5.27 -10.48
CA ASN A 5 16.86 -5.20 -9.48
C ASN A 5 16.40 -3.75 -9.35
N GLN A 6 15.78 -3.22 -10.41
CA GLN A 6 15.23 -1.89 -10.48
C GLN A 6 14.07 -1.85 -9.50
N LEU A 7 14.40 -1.40 -8.29
CA LEU A 7 13.41 -1.11 -7.27
C LEU A 7 12.55 0.02 -7.81
N THR A 8 11.30 -0.31 -8.11
CA THR A 8 10.28 0.65 -8.46
C THR A 8 9.65 1.18 -7.19
N HIS A 9 9.14 2.41 -7.30
CA HIS A 9 8.43 3.08 -6.22
C HIS A 9 7.01 3.34 -6.68
N LYS A 10 6.03 3.01 -5.84
CA LYS A 10 4.63 3.29 -6.11
C LYS A 10 3.97 3.89 -4.88
N ARG A 11 3.47 5.12 -5.05
CA ARG A 11 2.69 5.81 -4.02
C ARG A 11 1.23 5.46 -4.18
N ILE A 12 0.62 5.01 -3.09
CA ILE A 12 -0.80 4.71 -3.01
C ILE A 12 -1.37 5.30 -1.73
N ARG A 13 -2.65 5.66 -1.78
CA ARG A 13 -3.47 5.92 -0.60
C ARG A 13 -4.38 4.73 -0.36
N LEU A 14 -4.29 4.14 0.82
CA LEU A 14 -5.03 2.96 1.22
C LEU A 14 -6.05 3.33 2.30
N ARG A 15 -7.33 3.01 2.06
CA ARG A 15 -8.36 3.04 3.10
C ARG A 15 -8.43 1.66 3.75
N ILE A 16 -8.14 1.60 5.04
CA ILE A 16 -8.29 0.39 5.85
C ILE A 16 -9.52 0.58 6.74
N PRO A 17 -10.62 -0.16 6.50
CA PRO A 17 -11.78 -0.08 7.36
C PRO A 17 -11.48 -0.67 8.75
N ARG A 18 -12.30 -0.25 9.73
CA ARG A 18 -12.11 -0.64 11.13
C ARG A 18 -12.02 -2.16 11.36
N GLU A 19 -12.73 -2.94 10.56
CA GLU A 19 -12.74 -4.41 10.66
C GLU A 19 -11.34 -5.02 10.43
N PHE A 20 -10.49 -4.35 9.64
CA PHE A 20 -9.12 -4.77 9.37
C PHE A 20 -8.09 -4.14 10.32
N HIS A 21 -8.49 -3.32 11.31
CA HIS A 21 -7.54 -2.71 12.26
C HIS A 21 -6.80 -3.72 13.13
N GLN A 22 -7.38 -4.92 13.32
CA GLN A 22 -6.74 -6.01 14.05
C GLN A 22 -5.85 -6.87 13.15
N GLU A 23 -5.94 -6.71 11.83
CA GLU A 23 -5.12 -7.42 10.88
C GLU A 23 -3.86 -6.63 10.50
N PRO A 24 -2.68 -7.26 10.50
CA PRO A 24 -1.45 -6.57 10.16
C PRO A 24 -1.30 -6.46 8.63
N VAL A 25 -2.24 -5.79 7.96
CA VAL A 25 -2.29 -5.66 6.48
C VAL A 25 -0.96 -5.14 5.94
N ILE A 26 -0.46 -4.03 6.48
CA ILE A 26 0.82 -3.43 6.08
C ILE A 26 2.00 -4.38 6.34
N SER A 27 2.03 -5.07 7.49
CA SER A 27 3.12 -6.00 7.80
C SER A 27 3.11 -7.23 6.88
N ARG A 28 1.94 -7.66 6.38
CA ARG A 28 1.83 -8.72 5.38
C ARG A 28 2.37 -8.27 4.03
N LEU A 29 2.23 -6.99 3.64
CA LEU A 29 2.88 -6.46 2.43
C LEU A 29 4.40 -6.62 2.50
N VAL A 30 4.99 -6.34 3.66
CA VAL A 30 6.44 -6.51 3.88
C VAL A 30 6.83 -7.99 3.92
N SER A 31 6.12 -8.79 4.74
CA SER A 31 6.53 -10.17 5.04
C SER A 31 6.22 -11.16 3.92
N ASN A 32 5.08 -11.02 3.24
CA ASN A 32 4.62 -11.98 2.23
C ASN A 32 5.04 -11.58 0.81
N TYR A 33 5.18 -10.28 0.53
CA TYR A 33 5.51 -9.78 -0.81
C TYR A 33 6.93 -9.21 -0.91
N GLY A 34 7.66 -9.13 0.21
CA GLY A 34 9.04 -8.65 0.24
C GLY A 34 9.18 -7.18 -0.12
N LEU A 35 8.13 -6.39 0.12
CA LEU A 35 8.13 -4.95 -0.14
C LEU A 35 8.73 -4.18 1.03
N THR A 36 9.39 -3.08 0.72
CA THR A 36 9.64 -2.03 1.70
C THR A 36 8.47 -1.06 1.65
N VAL A 37 7.79 -0.87 2.78
CA VAL A 37 6.64 0.04 2.88
C VAL A 37 7.01 1.22 3.75
N ASN A 38 6.94 2.43 3.20
CA ASN A 38 7.11 3.67 3.95
C ASN A 38 5.75 4.35 4.12
N ILE A 39 5.36 4.65 5.36
CA ILE A 39 4.12 5.37 5.66
C ILE A 39 4.46 6.87 5.65
N THR A 40 3.99 7.60 4.65
CA THR A 40 4.29 9.04 4.49
C THR A 40 3.28 9.90 5.25
N ALA A 41 2.03 9.46 5.33
CA ALA A 41 0.98 10.06 6.14
C ALA A 41 -0.02 9.01 6.60
N ALA A 42 -0.65 9.23 7.74
CA ALA A 42 -1.74 8.39 8.22
C ALA A 42 -2.78 9.25 8.93
N MET A 43 -4.05 9.02 8.63
CA MET A 43 -5.18 9.62 9.30
C MET A 43 -6.07 8.50 9.82
N LEU A 44 -6.03 8.29 11.14
CA LEU A 44 -6.85 7.31 11.84
C LEU A 44 -8.09 8.01 12.39
N GLY A 45 -9.27 7.41 12.22
CA GLY A 45 -10.48 7.88 12.91
C GLY A 45 -10.26 7.96 14.43
N SER A 46 -10.83 8.99 15.07
CA SER A 46 -10.68 9.24 16.52
C SER A 46 -10.92 7.98 17.33
N ASN A 47 -9.91 7.56 18.11
CA ASN A 47 -9.90 6.33 18.94
C ASN A 47 -10.02 5.00 18.17
N GLY A 48 -9.64 4.96 16.89
CA GLY A 48 -9.78 3.76 16.05
C GLY A 48 -11.24 3.44 15.72
N ILE A 49 -12.14 4.40 15.93
CA ILE A 49 -13.56 4.32 15.57
C ILE A 49 -13.72 4.98 14.21
N GLY A 50 -13.71 4.16 13.17
CA GLY A 50 -13.81 4.59 11.78
C GLY A 50 -12.64 4.08 10.94
N ASP A 51 -12.63 4.46 9.67
CA ASP A 51 -11.61 4.00 8.74
C ASP A 51 -10.31 4.77 8.92
N GLY A 52 -9.20 4.08 8.68
CA GLY A 52 -7.88 4.67 8.59
C GLY A 52 -7.50 4.92 7.14
N TRP A 53 -7.01 6.13 6.84
CA TRP A 53 -6.39 6.47 5.57
C TRP A 53 -4.87 6.45 5.73
N PHE A 54 -4.17 5.76 4.84
CA PHE A 54 -2.72 5.61 4.89
C PHE A 54 -2.13 5.95 3.52
N ASP A 55 -1.23 6.93 3.50
CA ASP A 55 -0.41 7.21 2.33
C ASP A 55 0.87 6.38 2.45
N LEU A 56 1.03 5.46 1.51
CA LEU A 56 2.11 4.47 1.48
C LEU A 56 2.97 4.68 0.23
N ASP A 57 4.29 4.70 0.42
CA ASP A 57 5.28 4.57 -0.65
C ASP A 57 5.81 3.13 -0.61
N LEU A 58 5.38 2.34 -1.60
CA LEU A 58 5.77 0.95 -1.79
C LEU A 58 7.03 0.89 -2.64
N GLN A 59 8.06 0.21 -2.14
CA GLN A 59 9.32 -0.02 -2.85
C GLN A 59 9.56 -1.52 -3.00
N GLY A 60 9.83 -1.96 -4.22
CA GLY A 60 10.08 -3.36 -4.57
C GLY A 60 10.26 -3.54 -6.07
N SER A 61 10.31 -4.78 -6.57
CA SER A 61 10.19 -5.01 -8.02
C SER A 61 8.75 -4.74 -8.50
N SER A 62 8.58 -4.50 -9.80
CA SER A 62 7.26 -4.31 -10.40
C SER A 62 6.32 -5.49 -10.11
N GLU A 63 6.83 -6.73 -10.19
CA GLU A 63 6.04 -7.94 -9.89
C GLU A 63 5.64 -8.03 -8.41
N GLN A 64 6.51 -7.63 -7.48
CA GLN A 64 6.18 -7.62 -6.05
C GLN A 64 5.10 -6.58 -5.75
N ILE A 65 5.22 -5.38 -6.34
CA ILE A 65 4.23 -4.31 -6.17
C ILE A 65 2.89 -4.74 -6.78
N GLU A 66 2.88 -5.32 -7.97
CA GLU A 66 1.65 -5.81 -8.61
C GLU A 66 0.97 -6.89 -7.76
N SER A 67 1.74 -7.87 -7.27
CA SER A 67 1.23 -8.95 -6.41
C SER A 67 0.62 -8.39 -5.11
N ALA A 68 1.24 -7.38 -4.51
CA ALA A 68 0.73 -6.72 -3.32
C ALA A 68 -0.55 -5.93 -3.59
N LEU A 69 -0.68 -5.26 -4.74
CA LEU A 69 -1.90 -4.57 -5.13
C LEU A 69 -3.06 -5.53 -5.37
N ILE A 70 -2.79 -6.69 -5.97
CA ILE A 70 -3.80 -7.76 -6.14
C ILE A 70 -4.32 -8.20 -4.77
N TYR A 71 -3.41 -8.44 -3.81
CA TYR A 71 -3.79 -8.79 -2.43
C TYR A 71 -4.66 -7.74 -1.75
N ILE A 72 -4.31 -6.46 -1.90
CA ILE A 72 -5.10 -5.37 -1.32
C ILE A 72 -6.50 -5.31 -1.96
N ASN A 73 -6.61 -5.51 -3.27
CA ASN A 73 -7.91 -5.60 -3.96
C ASN A 73 -8.72 -6.83 -3.54
N ASP A 74 -8.07 -7.98 -3.30
CA ASP A 74 -8.71 -9.22 -2.84
C ASP A 74 -9.31 -9.07 -1.43
N LEU A 75 -8.69 -8.22 -0.59
CA LEU A 75 -9.24 -7.81 0.70
C LEU A 75 -10.37 -6.77 0.61
N ASP A 76 -10.79 -6.38 -0.60
CA ASP A 76 -11.79 -5.34 -0.85
C ASP A 76 -11.41 -3.97 -0.26
N LEU A 77 -10.10 -3.71 -0.09
CA LEU A 77 -9.61 -2.44 0.41
C LEU A 77 -9.52 -1.41 -0.72
N GLU A 78 -10.00 -0.20 -0.46
CA GLU A 78 -9.95 0.87 -1.47
C GLU A 78 -8.54 1.43 -1.63
N ILE A 79 -8.02 1.33 -2.84
CA ILE A 79 -6.76 1.97 -3.26
C ILE A 79 -7.07 3.20 -4.10
N TRP A 80 -6.58 4.34 -3.63
CA TRP A 80 -6.57 5.59 -4.36
C TRP A 80 -5.16 5.80 -4.91
N HIS A 81 -5.05 5.76 -6.23
CA HIS A 81 -3.81 6.14 -6.91
C HIS A 81 -3.80 7.67 -6.98
N ASP A 82 -2.76 8.30 -6.45
CA ASP A 82 -2.53 9.72 -6.70
C ASP A 82 -2.20 9.86 -8.18
N ILE A 83 -3.24 10.09 -8.99
CA ILE A 83 -3.08 10.48 -10.38
C ILE A 83 -2.48 11.88 -10.38
N ASN A 84 -1.15 11.96 -10.27
CA ASN A 84 -0.45 13.11 -10.82
C ASN A 84 -0.61 13.02 -12.35
N THR A 85 -1.80 13.35 -12.85
CA THR A 85 -1.96 13.90 -14.19
C THR A 85 -1.42 15.33 -14.14
N GLY A 86 -0.10 15.43 -13.93
CA GLY A 86 0.67 16.63 -14.20
C GLY A 86 1.08 16.60 -15.67
N GLU A 87 0.10 16.70 -16.56
CA GLU A 87 0.32 17.06 -17.96
C GLU A 87 -0.67 18.16 -18.33
N LEU A 88 -0.25 19.42 -18.20
CA LEU A 88 -0.58 20.54 -19.10
C LEU A 88 0.53 21.61 -19.00
#